data_AF-A0A660SSY1-F1
#
_entry.id   AF-A0A660SSY1-F1
#
_cell.length_a   1.000
_cell.length_b   1.000
_cell.length_c   1.000
_cell.angle_alpha   90.00
_cell.angle_beta   90.00
_cell.angle_gamma   90.00
#
_symmetry.space_group_name_H-M   'P 1'
#
loop_
_entity.id
_entity.type
_entity.pdbx_description
1 polymer ?
#
loop_
_entity_poly.entity_id
_entity_poly.type
_entity_poly.pdbx_seq_one_letter_code
_entity_poly.pdbx_strand_id
1 'polypeptide(L)'
;DETVAQAAVDSGSPRVILAALLEAYPDRISSLEIRNNDWSILVGGELYYWAEGRLLPGYKLENAEDYVSYHFKPYPEELPPLREFSTEELDKLKEILKQRESLNDTRFSGFMTSLWGMGDYLTAENTVIRTDFLGYNIRVHPDVEDALKRVEMRILQVAASDDAVAVWIENLSSAGAYVWRNIAGSANRSLHSYGIAIDLIPGDYRGKQAYWRWAADFYDEWWTIPYTERFQVPREVIEAFEAEDFIWGGKWLLFDQIHFEYRPELIILGRIAGN
;
A
#
# COMPACT_ATOMS: atom_id res chain seq x y z
N ASP A 1 42.98 -2.84 8.60
CA ASP A 1 42.20 -4.08 8.54
C ASP A 1 40.73 -3.81 8.74
N GLU A 2 39.96 -4.31 7.79
CA GLU A 2 38.49 -4.49 7.80
C GLU A 2 37.60 -3.24 7.74
N THR A 3 37.70 -2.50 6.63
CA THR A 3 36.48 -2.00 5.97
C THR A 3 35.68 -3.20 5.47
N VAL A 4 34.78 -3.71 6.32
CA VAL A 4 33.68 -4.58 5.86
C VAL A 4 32.83 -3.75 4.93
N ALA A 5 32.96 -3.97 3.62
CA ALA A 5 31.97 -3.51 2.67
C ALA A 5 30.63 -4.15 3.09
N GLN A 6 29.71 -3.33 3.58
CA GLN A 6 28.35 -3.76 3.89
C GLN A 6 27.75 -4.28 2.58
N ALA A 7 27.64 -5.60 2.44
CA ALA A 7 26.99 -6.19 1.28
C ALA A 7 25.57 -5.61 1.21
N ALA A 8 25.17 -5.11 0.04
CA ALA A 8 23.81 -4.59 -0.16
C ALA A 8 22.80 -5.65 0.27
N VAL A 9 21.90 -5.30 1.19
CA VAL A 9 20.90 -6.22 1.72
C VAL A 9 19.89 -6.50 0.61
N ASP A 10 19.72 -7.78 0.26
CA ASP A 10 18.72 -8.18 -0.72
C ASP A 10 17.30 -7.97 -0.16
N SER A 11 16.68 -6.84 -0.52
CA SER A 11 15.30 -6.50 -0.16
C SER A 11 14.26 -7.50 -0.68
N GLY A 12 14.61 -8.34 -1.66
CA GLY A 12 13.79 -9.44 -2.14
C GLY A 12 13.91 -10.72 -1.29
N SER A 13 14.86 -10.77 -0.36
CA SER A 13 15.08 -11.94 0.48
C SER A 13 13.90 -12.16 1.42
N PRO A 14 13.37 -13.40 1.52
CA PRO A 14 12.26 -13.73 2.42
C PRO A 14 12.56 -13.33 3.87
N ARG A 15 13.80 -13.54 4.32
CA ARG A 15 14.24 -13.17 5.67
C ARG A 15 14.06 -11.68 5.94
N VAL A 16 14.42 -10.84 4.98
CA VAL A 16 14.39 -9.37 5.12
C VAL A 16 12.94 -8.87 5.11
N ILE A 17 12.13 -9.38 4.17
CA ILE A 17 10.70 -9.05 4.08
C ILE A 17 9.95 -9.46 5.35
N LEU A 18 10.19 -10.68 5.84
CA LEU A 18 9.51 -11.16 7.05
C LEU A 18 10.01 -10.46 8.32
N ALA A 19 11.27 -10.03 8.36
CA ALA A 19 11.76 -9.19 9.44
C ALA A 19 11.09 -7.81 9.45
N ALA A 20 10.89 -7.20 8.28
CA ALA A 20 10.16 -5.94 8.16
C ALA A 20 8.70 -6.08 8.63
N LEU A 21 8.03 -7.19 8.28
CA LEU A 21 6.69 -7.51 8.78
C LEU A 21 6.65 -7.69 10.31
N LEU A 22 7.61 -8.41 10.87
CA LEU A 22 7.71 -8.62 12.32
C LEU A 22 7.88 -7.30 13.08
N GLU A 23 8.72 -6.41 12.56
CA GLU A 23 8.95 -5.10 13.15
C GLU A 23 7.73 -4.17 12.97
N ALA A 24 7.04 -4.25 11.84
CA ALA A 24 5.86 -3.44 11.55
C ALA A 24 4.64 -3.79 12.42
N TYR A 25 4.52 -5.07 12.81
CA TYR A 25 3.32 -5.57 13.48
C TYR A 25 3.67 -6.46 14.70
N PRO A 26 4.42 -5.94 15.69
CA PRO A 26 4.98 -6.75 16.78
C PRO A 26 3.90 -7.38 17.69
N ASP A 27 2.71 -6.76 17.76
CA ASP A 27 1.60 -7.28 18.55
C ASP A 27 0.77 -8.35 17.82
N ARG A 28 0.98 -8.50 16.51
CA ARG A 28 0.20 -9.41 15.65
C ARG A 28 1.06 -10.51 15.02
N ILE A 29 2.37 -10.28 14.92
CA ILE A 29 3.37 -11.18 14.36
C ILE A 29 4.41 -11.46 15.44
N SER A 30 4.62 -12.72 15.82
CA SER A 30 5.38 -13.05 17.05
C SER A 30 6.56 -14.00 16.86
N SER A 31 6.72 -14.64 15.69
CA SER A 31 7.82 -15.58 15.46
C SER A 31 8.32 -15.47 14.03
N LEU A 32 9.64 -15.45 13.83
CA LEU A 32 10.28 -15.65 12.53
C LEU A 32 11.14 -16.91 12.61
N GLU A 33 10.67 -18.00 12.02
CA GLU A 33 11.29 -19.32 12.16
C GLU A 33 11.39 -20.03 10.82
N ILE A 34 12.43 -20.85 10.66
CA ILE A 34 12.50 -21.79 9.55
C ILE A 34 11.74 -23.07 9.97
N ARG A 35 10.71 -23.42 9.22
CA ARG A 35 9.91 -24.64 9.40
C ARG A 35 9.71 -25.31 8.05
N ASN A 36 9.91 -26.62 7.99
CA ASN A 36 9.82 -27.40 6.74
C ASN A 36 10.71 -26.85 5.61
N ASN A 37 11.93 -26.40 5.94
CA ASN A 37 12.91 -25.77 5.03
C ASN A 37 12.53 -24.39 4.48
N ASP A 38 11.39 -23.82 4.87
CA ASP A 38 10.96 -22.47 4.46
C ASP A 38 10.84 -21.52 5.66
N TRP A 39 10.91 -20.22 5.37
CA TRP A 39 10.66 -19.20 6.38
C TRP A 39 9.17 -19.14 6.71
N SER A 40 8.85 -18.92 7.98
CA SER A 40 7.49 -18.86 8.48
C SER A 40 7.31 -17.79 9.55
N ILE A 41 6.10 -17.24 9.62
CA ILE A 41 5.67 -16.29 10.63
C ILE A 41 4.33 -16.70 11.26
N LEU A 42 4.15 -16.44 12.55
CA LEU A 42 2.87 -16.61 13.23
C LEU A 42 2.13 -15.27 13.18
N VAL A 43 0.94 -15.24 12.57
CA VAL A 43 0.13 -14.03 12.37
C VAL A 43 -1.25 -14.28 12.96
N GLY A 44 -1.64 -13.52 13.98
CA GLY A 44 -2.97 -13.69 14.59
C GLY A 44 -3.25 -15.10 15.12
N GLY A 45 -2.21 -15.85 15.50
CA GLY A 45 -2.31 -17.24 15.98
C GLY A 45 -2.31 -18.32 14.89
N GLU A 46 -2.26 -17.95 13.61
CA GLU A 46 -2.12 -18.89 12.49
C GLU A 46 -0.71 -18.82 11.89
N LEU A 47 -0.17 -19.97 11.50
CA LEU A 47 1.18 -20.07 10.95
C LEU A 47 1.16 -19.91 9.43
N TYR A 48 1.91 -18.93 8.92
CA TYR A 48 2.09 -18.63 7.51
C TYR A 48 3.52 -18.94 7.07
N TYR A 49 3.65 -19.62 5.95
CA TYR A 49 4.93 -19.97 5.32
C TYR A 49 5.15 -19.09 4.10
N TRP A 50 6.40 -18.75 3.87
CA TRP A 50 6.84 -18.08 2.65
C TRP A 50 6.83 -19.06 1.48
N ALA A 51 6.15 -18.70 0.39
CA ALA A 51 6.08 -19.48 -0.84
C ALA A 51 6.26 -18.58 -2.06
N GLU A 52 7.52 -18.23 -2.36
CA GLU A 52 7.90 -17.40 -3.52
C GLU A 52 7.12 -16.06 -3.62
N GLY A 53 7.11 -15.29 -2.53
CA GLY A 53 6.38 -14.02 -2.45
C GLY A 53 4.95 -14.14 -1.94
N ARG A 54 4.49 -15.36 -1.60
CA ARG A 54 3.21 -15.61 -0.97
C ARG A 54 3.39 -15.88 0.52
N LEU A 55 2.36 -15.60 1.29
CA LEU A 55 2.23 -16.01 2.68
C LEU A 55 1.02 -16.94 2.78
N LEU A 56 1.28 -18.23 2.96
CA LEU A 56 0.26 -19.28 2.91
C LEU A 56 0.30 -20.16 4.17
N PRO A 57 -0.86 -20.57 4.71
CA PRO A 57 -0.88 -21.57 5.77
C PRO A 57 -0.49 -22.94 5.20
N GLY A 58 -0.03 -23.84 6.07
CA GLY A 58 0.53 -25.13 5.65
C GLY A 58 -0.39 -25.94 4.71
N TYR A 59 -1.71 -25.91 4.95
CA TYR A 59 -2.71 -26.62 4.14
C TYR A 59 -2.95 -26.02 2.74
N LYS A 60 -2.31 -24.89 2.41
CA LYS A 60 -2.37 -24.24 1.08
C LYS A 60 -1.07 -24.36 0.29
N LEU A 61 0.00 -24.88 0.88
CA LEU A 61 1.32 -24.95 0.22
C LEU A 61 1.32 -25.85 -1.02
N GLU A 62 0.59 -26.97 -0.99
CA GLU A 62 0.49 -27.86 -2.15
C GLU A 62 -0.15 -27.20 -3.37
N ASN A 63 -0.96 -26.16 -3.17
CA ASN A 63 -1.64 -25.41 -4.23
C ASN A 63 -1.18 -23.95 -4.25
N ALA A 64 0.09 -23.67 -3.91
CA ALA A 64 0.59 -22.31 -3.83
C ALA A 64 0.51 -21.56 -5.17
N GLU A 65 0.61 -22.29 -6.29
CA GLU A 65 0.51 -21.78 -7.65
C GLU A 65 -0.88 -21.22 -8.02
N ASP A 66 -1.93 -21.60 -7.30
CA ASP A 66 -3.28 -21.03 -7.47
C ASP A 66 -3.37 -19.58 -6.99
N TYR A 67 -2.38 -19.13 -6.20
CA TYR A 67 -2.32 -17.80 -5.65
C TYR A 67 -1.22 -16.98 -6.30
N VAL A 68 -1.43 -15.68 -6.40
CA VAL A 68 -0.38 -14.74 -6.81
C VAL A 68 0.39 -14.17 -5.62
N SER A 69 1.61 -13.75 -5.88
CA SER A 69 2.51 -13.19 -4.87
C SER A 69 2.09 -11.78 -4.43
N TYR A 70 2.39 -11.47 -3.17
CA TYR A 70 2.39 -10.10 -2.68
C TYR A 70 3.57 -9.34 -3.25
N HIS A 71 3.37 -8.06 -3.51
CA HIS A 71 4.41 -7.18 -4.02
C HIS A 71 5.06 -6.44 -2.83
N PHE A 72 5.98 -7.12 -2.15
CA PHE A 72 6.81 -6.49 -1.12
C PHE A 72 8.00 -5.81 -1.80
N LYS A 73 7.87 -4.50 -2.01
CA LYS A 73 8.96 -3.66 -2.52
C LYS A 73 9.20 -2.52 -1.54
N PRO A 74 10.47 -2.15 -1.29
CA PRO A 74 10.79 -0.93 -0.56
C PRO A 74 9.97 0.25 -1.04
N TYR A 75 9.36 0.97 -0.11
CA TYR A 75 8.72 2.24 -0.44
C TYR A 75 9.81 3.29 -0.75
N PRO A 76 9.77 3.96 -1.91
CA PRO A 76 10.79 4.93 -2.26
C PRO A 76 10.61 6.24 -1.48
N GLU A 77 11.71 6.79 -0.97
CA GLU A 77 11.72 8.10 -0.26
C GLU A 77 11.31 9.24 -1.20
N GLU A 78 11.83 9.23 -2.42
CA GLU A 78 11.56 10.25 -3.43
C GLU A 78 10.62 9.73 -4.54
N LEU A 79 10.11 10.66 -5.36
CA LEU A 79 9.38 10.30 -6.57
C LEU A 79 10.26 9.41 -7.49
N PRO A 80 9.82 8.19 -7.85
CA PRO A 80 10.58 7.36 -8.77
C PRO A 80 10.71 8.04 -10.14
N PRO A 81 11.81 7.82 -10.88
CA PRO A 81 11.91 8.30 -12.24
C PRO A 81 10.79 7.71 -13.10
N LEU A 82 10.29 8.50 -14.04
CA LEU A 82 9.37 7.98 -15.05
C LEU A 82 10.09 6.91 -15.85
N ARG A 83 9.49 5.72 -15.92
CA ARG A 83 10.14 4.54 -16.48
C ARG A 83 9.94 4.49 -17.99
N GLU A 84 11.05 4.40 -18.71
CA GLU A 84 11.06 3.92 -20.08
C GLU A 84 11.10 2.38 -20.06
N PHE A 85 10.28 1.76 -20.88
CA PHE A 85 10.21 0.31 -20.98
C PHE A 85 10.72 -0.13 -22.35
N SER A 86 11.52 -1.18 -22.38
CA SER A 86 11.79 -1.94 -23.60
C SER A 86 10.50 -2.62 -24.10
N THR A 87 10.48 -3.02 -25.37
CA THR A 87 9.35 -3.77 -25.95
C THR A 87 9.01 -5.02 -25.12
N GLU A 88 10.01 -5.78 -24.68
CA GLU A 88 9.80 -6.99 -23.87
C GLU A 88 9.18 -6.67 -22.51
N GLU A 89 9.59 -5.58 -21.87
CA GLU A 89 9.00 -5.16 -20.59
C GLU A 89 7.57 -4.63 -20.76
N LEU A 90 7.28 -3.94 -21.88
CA LEU A 90 5.92 -3.52 -22.22
C LEU A 90 5.00 -4.71 -22.44
N ASP A 91 5.46 -5.74 -23.16
CA ASP A 91 4.69 -6.95 -23.38
C ASP A 91 4.40 -7.67 -22.06
N LYS A 92 5.40 -7.74 -21.16
CA LYS A 92 5.21 -8.26 -19.79
C LYS A 92 4.22 -7.44 -18.98
N LEU A 93 4.31 -6.10 -19.03
CA LEU A 93 3.38 -5.21 -18.32
C LEU A 93 1.94 -5.42 -18.82
N LYS A 94 1.73 -5.49 -20.13
CA LYS A 94 0.41 -5.73 -20.73
C LYS A 94 -0.17 -7.07 -20.34
N GLU A 95 0.66 -8.12 -20.30
CA GLU A 95 0.22 -9.44 -19.86
C GLU A 95 -0.16 -9.45 -18.37
N ILE A 96 0.63 -8.78 -17.50
CA ILE A 96 0.29 -8.62 -16.08
C ILE A 96 -1.05 -7.89 -15.91
N LEU A 97 -1.28 -6.80 -16.65
CA LEU A 97 -2.54 -6.05 -16.59
C LEU A 97 -3.71 -6.90 -17.05
N LYS A 98 -3.55 -7.65 -18.14
CA LYS A 98 -4.57 -8.56 -18.66
C LYS A 98 -4.90 -9.68 -17.67
N GLN A 99 -3.89 -10.26 -17.03
CA GLN A 99 -4.09 -11.28 -15.99
C GLN A 99 -4.84 -10.71 -14.79
N ARG A 100 -4.47 -9.50 -14.34
CA ARG A 100 -5.17 -8.79 -13.26
C ARG A 100 -6.65 -8.56 -13.60
N GLU A 101 -6.94 -8.11 -14.82
CA GLU A 101 -8.31 -7.85 -15.30
C GLU A 101 -9.11 -9.11 -15.60
N SER A 102 -8.46 -10.27 -15.77
CA SER A 102 -9.14 -11.56 -15.94
C SER A 102 -9.91 -12.01 -14.70
N LEU A 103 -9.63 -11.38 -13.54
CA LEU A 103 -10.19 -11.72 -12.22
C LEU A 103 -9.84 -13.14 -11.74
N ASN A 104 -8.91 -13.82 -12.41
CA ASN A 104 -8.39 -15.11 -11.98
C ASN A 104 -7.10 -14.98 -11.15
N ASP A 105 -6.50 -13.79 -11.14
CA ASP A 105 -5.32 -13.43 -10.36
C ASP A 105 -5.73 -13.07 -8.91
N THR A 106 -5.81 -14.09 -8.05
CA THR A 106 -6.27 -13.96 -6.66
C THR A 106 -5.13 -14.20 -5.67
N ARG A 107 -4.90 -13.23 -4.78
CA ARG A 107 -4.05 -13.40 -3.58
C ARG A 107 -4.83 -14.15 -2.52
N PHE A 108 -4.12 -14.99 -1.78
CA PHE A 108 -4.70 -15.60 -0.59
C PHE A 108 -4.93 -14.53 0.49
N SER A 109 -6.20 -14.17 0.73
CA SER A 109 -6.55 -13.10 1.68
C SER A 109 -6.34 -13.47 3.16
N GLY A 110 -6.05 -14.73 3.47
CA GLY A 110 -5.92 -15.21 4.85
C GLY A 110 -4.84 -14.47 5.63
N PHE A 111 -3.70 -14.18 5.00
CA PHE A 111 -2.63 -13.41 5.66
C PHE A 111 -3.13 -12.04 6.13
N MET A 112 -3.75 -11.26 5.23
CA MET A 112 -4.31 -9.95 5.57
C MET A 112 -5.50 -10.05 6.55
N THR A 113 -6.28 -11.12 6.44
CA THR A 113 -7.39 -11.42 7.37
C THR A 113 -6.87 -11.65 8.78
N SER A 114 -5.81 -12.45 8.94
CA SER A 114 -5.18 -12.72 10.23
C SER A 114 -4.47 -11.49 10.76
N LEU A 115 -3.86 -10.70 9.86
CA LEU A 115 -3.19 -9.47 10.23
C LEU A 115 -4.15 -8.39 10.72
N TRP A 116 -5.33 -8.24 10.11
CA TRP A 116 -6.28 -7.16 10.46
C TRP A 116 -7.54 -7.64 11.21
N GLY A 117 -7.69 -8.94 11.42
CA GLY A 117 -8.86 -9.52 12.09
C GLY A 117 -10.17 -9.38 11.28
N MET A 118 -10.11 -9.20 9.96
CA MET A 118 -11.28 -8.87 9.11
C MET A 118 -11.39 -9.84 7.93
N GLY A 119 -12.03 -10.98 8.15
CA GLY A 119 -12.18 -12.04 7.13
C GLY A 119 -13.37 -11.85 6.19
N ASP A 120 -14.45 -11.29 6.71
CA ASP A 120 -15.73 -11.12 6.03
C ASP A 120 -16.33 -9.74 6.28
N TYR A 121 -17.38 -9.42 5.52
CA TYR A 121 -18.06 -8.12 5.55
C TYR A 121 -18.63 -7.79 6.93
N LEU A 122 -19.26 -8.75 7.60
CA LEU A 122 -19.91 -8.50 8.88
C LEU A 122 -18.89 -8.24 9.98
N THR A 123 -17.80 -9.02 10.01
CA THR A 123 -16.68 -8.77 10.92
C THR A 123 -16.10 -7.38 10.65
N ALA A 124 -15.86 -7.04 9.39
CA ALA A 124 -15.30 -5.75 9.01
C ALA A 124 -16.17 -4.55 9.42
N GLU A 125 -17.48 -4.62 9.19
CA GLU A 125 -18.44 -3.57 9.57
C GLU A 125 -18.48 -3.33 11.08
N ASN A 126 -18.32 -4.40 11.87
CA ASN A 126 -18.33 -4.33 13.33
C ASN A 126 -16.98 -3.90 13.93
N THR A 127 -15.88 -4.06 13.18
CA THR A 127 -14.54 -3.67 13.63
C THR A 127 -14.27 -2.18 13.43
N VAL A 128 -14.66 -1.60 12.29
CA VAL A 128 -14.30 -0.21 11.96
C VAL A 128 -15.02 0.81 12.84
N ILE A 129 -14.30 1.85 13.21
CA ILE A 129 -14.79 2.97 14.03
C ILE A 129 -14.96 4.23 13.19
N ARG A 130 -15.76 5.19 13.68
CA ARG A 130 -15.89 6.52 13.06
C ARG A 130 -14.89 7.48 13.68
N THR A 131 -14.23 8.28 12.85
CA THR A 131 -13.39 9.42 13.23
C THR A 131 -13.59 10.54 12.22
N ASP A 132 -13.21 11.75 12.58
CA ASP A 132 -13.12 12.86 11.64
C ASP A 132 -11.69 12.97 11.10
N PHE A 133 -11.55 13.41 9.86
CA PHE A 133 -10.28 13.72 9.21
C PHE A 133 -10.48 14.85 8.19
N LEU A 134 -9.78 15.97 8.37
CA LEU A 134 -9.88 17.20 7.59
C LEU A 134 -11.34 17.67 7.42
N GLY A 135 -12.15 17.51 8.47
CA GLY A 135 -13.57 17.89 8.47
C GLY A 135 -14.54 16.87 7.87
N TYR A 136 -14.05 15.70 7.41
CA TYR A 136 -14.90 14.62 6.89
C TYR A 136 -15.03 13.49 7.91
N ASN A 137 -16.26 12.99 8.10
CA ASN A 137 -16.50 11.80 8.91
C ASN A 137 -16.17 10.55 8.09
N ILE A 138 -15.13 9.83 8.53
CA ILE A 138 -14.64 8.61 7.87
C ILE A 138 -14.77 7.41 8.80
N ARG A 139 -14.69 6.20 8.23
CA ARG A 139 -14.63 4.94 8.97
C ARG A 139 -13.29 4.27 8.75
N VAL A 140 -12.60 3.88 9.81
CA VAL A 140 -11.23 3.32 9.75
C VAL A 140 -11.07 2.16 10.73
N HIS A 141 -10.01 1.38 10.55
CA HIS A 141 -9.58 0.41 11.54
C HIS A 141 -9.14 1.15 12.82
N PRO A 142 -9.50 0.69 14.03
CA PRO A 142 -9.10 1.36 15.27
C PRO A 142 -7.58 1.58 15.38
N ASP A 143 -6.77 0.59 15.00
CA ASP A 143 -5.30 0.69 15.03
C ASP A 143 -4.70 1.85 14.20
N VAL A 144 -5.39 2.38 13.19
CA VAL A 144 -4.87 3.50 12.38
C VAL A 144 -5.40 4.86 12.81
N GLU A 145 -6.34 4.92 13.77
CA GLU A 145 -6.98 6.16 14.21
C GLU A 145 -5.96 7.17 14.76
N ASP A 146 -5.10 6.72 15.67
CA ASP A 146 -4.12 7.60 16.31
C ASP A 146 -3.06 8.11 15.32
N ALA A 147 -2.66 7.27 14.36
CA ALA A 147 -1.78 7.68 13.27
C ALA A 147 -2.45 8.76 12.41
N LEU A 148 -3.70 8.56 11.99
CA LEU A 148 -4.46 9.55 11.22
C LEU A 148 -4.65 10.88 11.97
N LYS A 149 -4.90 10.86 13.28
CA LYS A 149 -4.97 12.08 14.09
C LYS A 149 -3.65 12.86 14.08
N ARG A 150 -2.51 12.17 14.09
CA ARG A 150 -1.19 12.83 13.99
C ARG A 150 -0.92 13.36 12.59
N VAL A 151 -1.34 12.64 11.55
CA VAL A 151 -1.33 13.13 10.16
C VAL A 151 -2.13 14.42 10.05
N GLU A 152 -3.39 14.43 10.51
CA GLU A 152 -4.26 15.59 10.47
C GLU A 152 -3.64 16.79 11.21
N MET A 153 -3.12 16.55 12.42
CA MET A 153 -2.45 17.59 13.20
C MET A 153 -1.28 18.23 12.43
N ARG A 154 -0.45 17.42 11.78
CA ARG A 154 0.69 17.91 10.98
C ARG A 154 0.22 18.71 9.78
N ILE A 155 -0.78 18.23 9.04
CA ILE A 155 -1.34 18.92 7.88
C ILE A 155 -1.90 20.28 8.29
N LEU A 156 -2.70 20.35 9.37
CA LEU A 156 -3.29 21.60 9.85
C LEU A 156 -2.23 22.58 10.39
N GLN A 157 -1.17 22.08 10.99
CA GLN A 157 -0.05 22.91 11.43
C GLN A 157 0.67 23.56 10.23
N VAL A 158 0.90 22.82 9.15
CA VAL A 158 1.50 23.36 7.92
C VAL A 158 0.55 24.38 7.28
N ALA A 159 -0.73 24.05 7.15
CA ALA A 159 -1.76 24.89 6.56
C ALA A 159 -1.91 26.27 7.26
N ALA A 160 -1.54 26.37 8.53
CA ALA A 160 -1.54 27.65 9.25
C ALA A 160 -0.52 28.67 8.71
N SER A 161 0.48 28.22 7.94
CA SER A 161 1.54 29.07 7.38
C SER A 161 1.79 28.89 5.88
N ASP A 162 1.19 27.86 5.26
CA ASP A 162 1.28 27.58 3.83
C ASP A 162 -0.11 27.68 3.18
N ASP A 163 -0.35 28.79 2.48
CA ASP A 163 -1.60 29.06 1.77
C ASP A 163 -1.92 27.98 0.72
N ALA A 164 -0.91 27.35 0.11
CA ALA A 164 -1.15 26.31 -0.89
C ALA A 164 -1.75 25.05 -0.25
N VAL A 165 -1.29 24.68 0.94
CA VAL A 165 -1.85 23.55 1.71
C VAL A 165 -3.24 23.91 2.23
N ALA A 166 -3.44 25.11 2.76
CA ALA A 166 -4.76 25.57 3.21
C ALA A 166 -5.80 25.53 2.07
N VAL A 167 -5.46 26.10 0.91
CA VAL A 167 -6.32 26.08 -0.29
C VAL A 167 -6.54 24.65 -0.78
N TRP A 168 -5.54 23.77 -0.69
CA TRP A 168 -5.73 22.37 -1.07
C TRP A 168 -6.76 21.66 -0.19
N ILE A 169 -6.72 21.87 1.14
CA ILE A 169 -7.71 21.32 2.08
C ILE A 169 -9.12 21.84 1.74
N GLU A 170 -9.26 23.15 1.51
CA GLU A 170 -10.55 23.77 1.14
C GLU A 170 -11.14 23.23 -0.17
N ASN A 171 -10.28 22.78 -1.09
CA ASN A 171 -10.69 22.21 -2.37
C ASN A 171 -11.01 20.71 -2.31
N LEU A 172 -10.85 20.05 -1.16
CA LEU A 172 -11.33 18.68 -1.00
C LEU A 172 -12.86 18.66 -1.12
N SER A 173 -13.39 17.63 -1.78
CA SER A 173 -14.82 17.37 -1.83
C SER A 173 -15.24 16.29 -0.84
N SER A 174 -14.37 15.31 -0.61
CA SER A 174 -14.61 14.21 0.32
C SER A 174 -13.31 13.49 0.68
N ALA A 175 -13.34 12.74 1.79
CA ALA A 175 -12.35 11.74 2.13
C ALA A 175 -13.03 10.36 2.19
N GLY A 176 -12.48 9.37 1.48
CA GLY A 176 -13.01 8.02 1.41
C GLY A 176 -12.10 7.01 2.08
N ALA A 177 -12.50 6.45 3.23
CA ALA A 177 -11.72 5.43 3.93
C ALA A 177 -12.34 4.03 3.78
N TYR A 178 -12.91 3.44 4.84
CA TYR A 178 -13.45 2.09 4.78
C TYR A 178 -14.57 1.94 3.74
N VAL A 179 -14.37 1.01 2.80
CA VAL A 179 -15.37 0.51 1.86
C VAL A 179 -15.06 -0.96 1.58
N TRP A 180 -16.00 -1.85 1.87
CA TRP A 180 -15.85 -3.27 1.56
C TRP A 180 -15.97 -3.53 0.05
N ARG A 181 -14.82 -3.73 -0.60
CA ARG A 181 -14.72 -3.91 -2.06
C ARG A 181 -13.41 -4.60 -2.47
N ASN A 182 -13.42 -5.14 -3.68
CA ASN A 182 -12.18 -5.48 -4.37
C ASN A 182 -11.56 -4.24 -5.04
N ILE A 183 -10.28 -4.34 -5.37
CA ILE A 183 -9.59 -3.32 -6.17
C ILE A 183 -10.22 -3.30 -7.57
N ALA A 184 -10.42 -2.11 -8.13
CA ALA A 184 -10.97 -1.98 -9.49
C ALA A 184 -10.13 -2.78 -10.50
N GLY A 185 -10.80 -3.59 -11.33
CA GLY A 185 -10.14 -4.46 -12.31
C GLY A 185 -9.29 -5.57 -11.68
N SER A 186 -9.65 -6.09 -10.50
CA SER A 186 -8.92 -7.19 -9.85
C SER A 186 -9.84 -8.03 -8.95
N ALA A 187 -9.49 -9.30 -8.74
CA ALA A 187 -10.13 -10.19 -7.76
C ALA A 187 -9.72 -9.91 -6.31
N ASN A 188 -8.70 -9.07 -6.12
CA ASN A 188 -8.06 -8.88 -4.83
C ASN A 188 -8.81 -7.88 -3.95
N ARG A 189 -9.00 -8.22 -2.67
CA ARG A 189 -9.59 -7.33 -1.68
C ARG A 189 -8.76 -6.05 -1.52
N SER A 190 -9.43 -4.90 -1.57
CA SER A 190 -8.79 -3.59 -1.40
C SER A 190 -8.44 -3.33 0.06
N LEU A 191 -7.41 -2.53 0.33
CA LEU A 191 -7.06 -2.10 1.68
C LEU A 191 -8.11 -1.19 2.33
N HIS A 192 -8.97 -0.54 1.53
CA HIS A 192 -10.19 0.09 2.04
C HIS A 192 -11.11 -0.91 2.76
N SER A 193 -11.10 -2.19 2.40
CA SER A 193 -11.92 -3.21 3.08
C SER A 193 -11.40 -3.56 4.47
N TYR A 194 -10.14 -3.24 4.76
CA TYR A 194 -9.55 -3.41 6.09
C TYR A 194 -9.58 -2.10 6.90
N GLY A 195 -10.07 -1.00 6.32
CA GLY A 195 -10.14 0.30 7.00
C GLY A 195 -8.77 0.96 7.23
N ILE A 196 -7.75 0.57 6.47
CA ILE A 196 -6.36 1.06 6.61
C ILE A 196 -5.90 1.92 5.43
N ALA A 197 -6.84 2.36 4.60
CA ALA A 197 -6.57 3.22 3.46
C ALA A 197 -7.55 4.40 3.42
N ILE A 198 -7.11 5.49 2.82
CA ILE A 198 -7.86 6.74 2.67
C ILE A 198 -7.58 7.38 1.30
N ASP A 199 -8.65 7.77 0.62
CA ASP A 199 -8.63 8.54 -0.61
C ASP A 199 -9.01 10.00 -0.30
N LEU A 200 -8.17 10.96 -0.69
CA LEU A 200 -8.41 12.40 -0.53
C LEU A 200 -8.86 12.99 -1.87
N ILE A 201 -10.18 13.16 -2.02
CA ILE A 201 -10.81 13.39 -3.31
C ILE A 201 -10.99 14.90 -3.51
N PRO A 202 -10.30 15.54 -4.47
CA PRO A 202 -10.50 16.96 -4.76
C PRO A 202 -11.88 17.19 -5.40
N GLY A 203 -12.42 18.40 -5.26
CA GLY A 203 -13.61 18.83 -5.97
C GLY A 203 -13.39 19.00 -7.48
N ASP A 204 -12.13 19.24 -7.89
CA ASP A 204 -11.74 19.33 -9.29
C ASP A 204 -10.28 18.86 -9.46
N TYR A 205 -10.06 17.97 -10.44
CA TYR A 205 -8.73 17.49 -10.83
C TYR A 205 -8.01 18.45 -11.78
N ARG A 206 -8.67 19.50 -12.26
CA ARG A 206 -8.10 20.54 -13.14
C ARG A 206 -7.48 19.97 -14.42
N GLY A 207 -8.10 18.93 -14.96
CA GLY A 207 -7.62 18.20 -16.14
C GLY A 207 -6.39 17.31 -15.91
N LYS A 208 -5.95 17.15 -14.65
CA LYS A 208 -4.80 16.31 -14.29
C LYS A 208 -5.21 14.85 -14.04
N GLN A 209 -4.27 13.95 -14.26
CA GLN A 209 -4.49 12.50 -14.16
C GLN A 209 -4.30 12.03 -12.72
N ALA A 210 -5.35 11.54 -12.09
CA ALA A 210 -5.30 11.08 -10.70
C ALA A 210 -5.13 9.57 -10.57
N TYR A 211 -5.63 8.79 -11.52
CA TYR A 211 -5.62 7.33 -11.43
C TYR A 211 -5.22 6.71 -12.76
N TRP A 212 -4.27 5.79 -12.73
CA TRP A 212 -3.68 5.17 -13.93
C TRP A 212 -4.73 4.55 -14.84
N ARG A 213 -5.78 3.92 -14.26
CA ARG A 213 -6.79 3.22 -15.06
C ARG A 213 -7.69 4.20 -15.80
N TRP A 214 -8.01 5.34 -15.19
CA TRP A 214 -8.72 6.42 -15.89
C TRP A 214 -7.85 7.03 -16.99
N ALA A 215 -6.54 7.21 -16.72
CA ALA A 215 -5.62 7.68 -17.74
C ALA A 215 -5.48 6.68 -18.89
N ALA A 216 -5.48 5.37 -18.61
CA ALA A 216 -5.37 4.32 -19.63
C ALA A 216 -6.54 4.30 -20.62
N ASP A 217 -7.70 4.88 -20.27
CA ASP A 217 -8.84 5.03 -21.19
C ASP A 217 -8.56 6.10 -22.28
N PHE A 218 -7.57 6.97 -22.08
CA PHE A 218 -7.27 8.10 -22.98
C PHE A 218 -5.81 8.14 -23.48
N TYR A 219 -4.88 7.46 -22.81
CA TYR A 219 -3.45 7.49 -23.10
C TYR A 219 -2.89 6.06 -23.20
N ASP A 220 -2.40 5.69 -24.39
CA ASP A 220 -1.79 4.38 -24.63
C ASP A 220 -0.55 4.14 -23.73
N GLU A 221 0.24 5.20 -23.50
CA GLU A 221 1.45 5.18 -22.67
C GLU A 221 1.24 5.89 -21.32
N TRP A 222 0.13 5.61 -20.64
CA TRP A 222 -0.22 6.27 -19.38
C TRP A 222 0.88 6.21 -18.30
N TRP A 223 1.78 5.22 -18.33
CA TRP A 223 2.89 5.08 -17.38
C TRP A 223 3.98 6.15 -17.54
N THR A 224 4.09 6.78 -18.71
CA THR A 224 5.07 7.87 -18.98
C THR A 224 4.51 9.26 -18.71
N ILE A 225 3.23 9.38 -18.32
CA ILE A 225 2.58 10.67 -18.05
C ILE A 225 3.43 11.45 -17.02
N PRO A 226 3.92 12.66 -17.38
CA PRO A 226 4.75 13.46 -16.49
C PRO A 226 4.08 13.76 -15.16
N TYR A 227 4.85 13.82 -14.07
CA TYR A 227 4.30 14.21 -12.76
C TYR A 227 3.56 15.55 -12.81
N THR A 228 4.02 16.51 -13.62
CA THR A 228 3.34 17.80 -13.82
C THR A 228 1.94 17.67 -14.44
N GLU A 229 1.63 16.56 -15.11
CA GLU A 229 0.32 16.25 -15.68
C GLU A 229 -0.51 15.29 -14.81
N ARG A 230 0.07 14.77 -13.73
CA ARG A 230 -0.66 14.03 -12.70
C ARG A 230 -1.23 14.99 -11.66
N PHE A 231 -2.34 14.60 -11.05
CA PHE A 231 -2.89 15.35 -9.92
C PHE A 231 -1.86 15.34 -8.78
N GLN A 232 -1.58 16.48 -8.15
CA GLN A 232 -0.57 16.56 -7.11
C GLN A 232 -1.22 16.82 -5.76
N VAL A 233 -0.90 15.96 -4.80
CA VAL A 233 -1.11 16.24 -3.37
C VAL A 233 0.09 17.05 -2.89
N PRO A 234 -0.09 18.11 -2.07
CA PRO A 234 1.04 18.87 -1.54
C PRO A 234 2.05 17.96 -0.87
N ARG A 235 3.34 18.24 -1.09
CA ARG A 235 4.43 17.40 -0.57
C ARG A 235 4.35 17.28 0.95
N GLU A 236 4.02 18.38 1.62
CA GLU A 236 3.88 18.46 3.07
C GLU A 236 2.73 17.58 3.59
N VAL A 237 1.69 17.36 2.79
CA VAL A 237 0.62 16.40 3.09
C VAL A 237 1.13 14.97 2.93
N ILE A 238 1.85 14.67 1.85
CA ILE A 238 2.45 13.35 1.62
C ILE A 238 3.42 13.00 2.76
N GLU A 239 4.32 13.91 3.12
CA GLU A 239 5.29 13.75 4.20
C GLU A 239 4.58 13.57 5.57
N ALA A 240 3.45 14.24 5.80
CA ALA A 240 2.67 14.03 7.03
C ALA A 240 2.16 12.59 7.16
N PHE A 241 1.68 12.01 6.06
CA PHE A 241 1.26 10.60 5.98
C PHE A 241 2.44 9.63 6.13
N GLU A 242 3.53 9.86 5.39
CA GLU A 242 4.72 9.00 5.40
C GLU A 242 5.38 8.92 6.77
N ALA A 243 5.41 10.04 7.49
CA ALA A 243 5.93 10.10 8.84
C ALA A 243 4.98 9.48 9.89
N GLU A 244 3.87 8.88 9.47
CA GLU A 244 2.95 8.05 10.27
C GLU A 244 2.67 6.70 9.59
N ASP A 245 3.65 6.18 8.84
CA ASP A 245 3.67 4.85 8.22
C ASP A 245 2.64 4.59 7.09
N PHE A 246 2.03 5.65 6.57
CA PHE A 246 1.23 5.57 5.35
C PHE A 246 2.12 5.73 4.12
N ILE A 247 1.82 4.97 3.07
CA ILE A 247 2.44 5.13 1.77
C ILE A 247 1.47 5.80 0.80
N TRP A 248 2.00 6.65 -0.06
CA TRP A 248 1.23 7.34 -1.10
C TRP A 248 1.23 6.60 -2.43
N GLY A 249 0.03 6.42 -3.00
CA GLY A 249 -0.20 5.74 -4.28
C GLY A 249 0.43 6.43 -5.50
N GLY A 250 0.80 7.70 -5.36
CA GLY A 250 1.41 8.44 -6.46
C GLY A 250 2.85 8.07 -6.78
N LYS A 251 3.54 7.34 -5.88
CA LYS A 251 4.87 6.77 -6.15
C LYS A 251 4.81 5.43 -6.87
N TRP A 252 3.63 4.90 -7.16
CA TRP A 252 3.49 3.61 -7.84
C TRP A 252 3.57 3.74 -9.36
N LEU A 253 4.00 2.66 -10.03
CA LEU A 253 3.85 2.56 -11.48
C LEU A 253 2.37 2.67 -11.87
N LEU A 254 1.51 1.84 -11.24
CA LEU A 254 0.05 1.94 -11.34
C LEU A 254 -0.43 3.07 -10.42
N PHE A 255 -0.11 4.31 -10.77
CA PHE A 255 -0.30 5.47 -9.90
C PHE A 255 -1.75 5.70 -9.46
N ASP A 256 -1.90 6.14 -8.22
CA ASP A 256 -3.16 6.59 -7.63
C ASP A 256 -2.87 7.80 -6.72
N GLN A 257 -3.02 8.99 -7.28
CA GLN A 257 -2.58 10.25 -6.67
C GLN A 257 -3.39 10.64 -5.44
N ILE A 258 -4.60 10.13 -5.30
CA ILE A 258 -5.49 10.48 -4.18
C ILE A 258 -5.38 9.49 -3.02
N HIS A 259 -4.68 8.37 -3.22
CA HIS A 259 -4.73 7.22 -2.35
C HIS A 259 -3.55 7.16 -1.38
N PHE A 260 -3.85 6.87 -0.11
CA PHE A 260 -2.89 6.56 0.94
C PHE A 260 -3.28 5.24 1.61
N GLU A 261 -2.30 4.38 1.90
CA GLU A 261 -2.52 3.13 2.65
C GLU A 261 -1.48 2.93 3.75
N TYR A 262 -1.92 2.50 4.93
CA TYR A 262 -1.06 2.22 6.08
C TYR A 262 -0.28 0.92 5.83
N ARG A 263 1.03 1.03 5.59
CA ARG A 263 1.92 -0.07 5.19
C ARG A 263 3.32 0.08 5.81
N PRO A 264 3.44 0.13 7.15
CA PRO A 264 4.71 0.29 7.84
C PRO A 264 5.78 -0.70 7.36
N GLU A 265 5.39 -1.93 7.01
CA GLU A 265 6.35 -2.96 6.58
C GLU A 265 7.10 -2.59 5.30
N LEU A 266 6.52 -1.77 4.40
CA LEU A 266 7.19 -1.39 3.16
C LEU A 266 8.20 -0.25 3.36
N ILE A 267 7.94 0.63 4.33
CA ILE A 267 8.87 1.69 4.76
C ILE A 267 10.03 1.05 5.54
N ILE A 268 9.72 0.18 6.50
CA ILE A 268 10.71 -0.58 7.27
C ILE A 268 11.58 -1.43 6.35
N LEU A 269 11.00 -2.05 5.32
CA LEU A 269 11.75 -2.83 4.32
C LEU A 269 12.80 -1.97 3.60
N GLY A 270 12.48 -0.73 3.23
CA GLY A 270 13.46 0.20 2.64
C GLY A 270 14.61 0.49 3.59
N ARG A 271 14.29 0.83 4.84
CA ARG A 271 15.28 1.10 5.88
C ARG A 271 16.19 -0.11 6.16
N ILE A 272 15.64 -1.33 6.24
CA ILE A 272 16.44 -2.56 6.45
C ILE A 272 17.32 -2.85 5.23
N ALA A 273 16.80 -2.59 4.02
CA ALA A 273 17.54 -2.80 2.79
C ALA A 273 18.72 -1.81 2.60
N GLY A 274 18.76 -0.73 3.39
CA GLY A 274 19.74 0.35 3.24
C GLY A 274 19.44 1.24 2.04
N ASN A 275 18.16 1.36 1.68
CA ASN A 275 17.65 2.29 0.68
C ASN A 275 17.16 3.56 1.34
#